data_AF-A0A3B9VEV6-F1
#
_entry.id   AF-A0A3B9VEV6-F1
#
_cell.length_a   1.000
_cell.length_b   1.000
_cell.length_c   1.000
_cell.angle_alpha   90.00
_cell.angle_beta   90.00
_cell.angle_gamma   90.00
#
_symmetry.space_group_name_H-M   'P 1'
#
loop_
_entity.id
_entity.type
_entity.pdbx_description
1 polymer ?
#
loop_
_entity_poly.entity_id
_entity_poly.type
_entity_poly.pdbx_seq_one_letter_code
_entity_poly.pdbx_strand_id
1 'polypeptide(L)'
;MQQLLLDVKVKKRGCFLAEDFLPLANSFYAHRVALSALVNDLTGCLILGPRGVGKTHLLHVCLQYFGADNPQLLMLDNVKELKLVDENIKYLLVDNIKSLNEKEEELLFHWYNHLKTVNGKMVLVMDKTPDEMVELKDLKSR
;
A
#
# COMPACT_ATOMS: atom_id res chain seq x y z
N MET A 1 12.59 -9.78 51.04
CA MET A 1 12.06 -9.09 49.84
C MET A 1 11.80 -10.15 48.78
N GLN A 2 10.54 -10.53 48.56
CA GLN A 2 10.16 -11.40 47.45
C GLN A 2 10.11 -10.55 46.17
N GLN A 3 10.99 -10.87 45.23
CA GLN A 3 11.02 -10.23 43.91
C GLN A 3 9.93 -10.89 43.06
N LEU A 4 8.92 -10.12 42.66
CA LEU A 4 7.87 -10.59 41.75
C LEU A 4 8.46 -10.65 40.33
N LEU A 5 8.65 -11.88 39.82
CA LEU A 5 8.93 -12.12 38.41
C LEU A 5 7.63 -11.87 37.62
N LEU A 6 7.57 -10.73 36.91
CA LEU A 6 6.53 -10.47 35.93
C LEU A 6 6.80 -11.33 34.70
N ASP A 7 6.19 -12.52 34.70
CA ASP A 7 6.22 -13.44 33.55
C ASP A 7 5.19 -12.96 32.51
N VAL A 8 5.43 -11.78 31.93
CA VAL A 8 4.60 -11.25 30.85
C VAL A 8 4.98 -12.03 29.59
N LYS A 9 4.10 -12.94 29.17
CA LYS A 9 4.15 -13.49 27.81
C LYS A 9 3.90 -12.35 26.83
N VAL A 10 4.97 -11.67 26.42
CA VAL A 10 4.93 -10.68 25.35
C VAL A 10 4.55 -11.41 24.08
N LYS A 11 3.27 -11.35 23.70
CA LYS A 11 2.84 -11.71 22.34
C LYS A 11 3.69 -10.86 21.40
N LYS A 12 4.40 -11.51 20.48
CA LYS A 12 5.19 -10.82 19.46
C LYS A 12 4.25 -9.86 18.73
N ARG A 13 4.37 -8.55 18.99
CA ARG A 13 3.54 -7.54 18.34
C ARG A 13 3.80 -7.62 16.83
N GLY A 14 2.76 -7.46 16.03
CA GLY A 14 2.92 -7.30 14.59
C GLY A 14 3.80 -6.07 14.32
N CYS A 15 4.66 -6.15 13.31
CA CYS A 15 5.33 -4.97 12.80
C CYS A 15 4.28 -4.06 12.12
N PHE A 16 4.47 -2.74 12.19
CA PHE A 16 3.67 -1.73 11.47
C PHE A 16 2.20 -1.60 11.89
N LEU A 17 1.91 -1.60 13.19
CA LEU A 17 0.56 -1.26 13.66
C LEU A 17 0.23 0.21 13.32
N ALA A 18 -0.99 0.53 12.86
CA ALA A 18 -1.32 1.90 12.52
C ALA A 18 -1.26 2.84 13.73
N GLU A 19 -1.57 2.35 14.93
CA GLU A 19 -1.45 3.10 16.18
C GLU A 19 -0.01 3.54 16.49
N ASP A 20 1.00 2.83 15.96
CA ASP A 20 2.40 3.17 16.11
C ASP A 20 2.89 4.15 15.02
N PHE A 21 2.04 4.49 14.04
CA PHE A 21 2.40 5.47 13.01
C PHE A 21 2.21 6.88 13.55
N LEU A 22 3.31 7.59 13.77
CA LEU A 22 3.30 8.99 14.18
C LEU A 22 3.43 9.89 12.94
N PRO A 23 2.34 10.53 12.46
CA PRO A 23 2.44 11.49 11.39
C PRO A 23 3.16 12.75 11.91
N LEU A 24 4.39 12.97 11.42
CA LEU A 24 5.18 14.16 11.69
C LEU A 24 5.00 15.17 10.55
N ALA A 25 5.52 16.40 10.70
CA ALA A 25 5.34 17.45 9.70
C ALA A 25 5.70 17.02 8.26
N ASN A 26 6.68 16.12 8.10
CA ASN A 26 7.12 15.59 6.81
C ASN A 26 6.26 14.43 6.25
N SER A 27 5.53 13.69 7.08
CA SER A 27 4.69 12.56 6.68
C SER A 27 3.19 12.85 6.80
N PHE A 28 2.80 13.95 7.43
CA PHE A 28 1.41 14.35 7.66
C PHE A 28 0.61 14.51 6.37
N TYR A 29 1.21 15.13 5.35
CA TYR A 29 0.54 15.30 4.07
C TYR A 29 0.35 13.96 3.35
N ALA A 30 1.39 13.12 3.28
CA ALA A 30 1.31 11.79 2.69
C ALA A 30 0.26 10.93 3.40
N HIS A 31 0.23 10.96 4.73
CA HIS A 31 -0.77 10.28 5.54
C HIS A 31 -2.20 10.73 5.20
N ARG A 32 -2.43 12.05 5.14
CA ARG A 32 -3.75 12.61 4.81
C ARG A 32 -4.19 12.27 3.40
N VAL A 33 -3.30 12.38 2.41
CA VAL A 33 -3.61 12.04 1.02
C VAL A 33 -3.92 10.56 0.88
N ALA A 34 -3.12 9.68 1.50
CA ALA A 34 -3.34 8.25 1.47
C ALA A 34 -4.73 7.89 2.01
N LEU A 35 -5.07 8.34 3.23
CA LEU A 35 -6.38 8.07 3.82
C LEU A 35 -7.53 8.70 3.02
N SER A 36 -7.35 9.94 2.54
CA SER A 36 -8.34 10.64 1.71
C SER A 36 -8.64 9.86 0.42
N ALA A 37 -7.63 9.27 -0.22
CA ALA A 37 -7.82 8.46 -1.41
C ALA A 37 -8.62 7.18 -1.16
N LEU A 38 -8.57 6.62 0.06
CA LEU A 38 -9.34 5.43 0.42
C LEU A 38 -10.84 5.73 0.58
N VAL A 39 -11.19 6.98 0.92
CA VAL A 39 -12.57 7.41 1.21
C VAL A 39 -13.26 8.05 -0.01
N ASN A 40 -12.52 8.81 -0.80
CA ASN A 40 -13.07 9.53 -1.96
C ASN A 40 -13.18 8.65 -3.20
N ASP A 41 -13.62 9.21 -4.33
CA ASP A 41 -13.81 8.49 -5.61
C ASP A 41 -12.50 8.14 -6.33
N LEU A 42 -11.34 8.44 -5.74
CA LEU A 42 -10.04 8.09 -6.33
C LEU A 42 -9.84 6.58 -6.28
N THR A 43 -9.51 5.99 -7.43
CA THR A 43 -9.15 4.56 -7.51
C THR A 43 -7.71 4.33 -7.06
N GLY A 44 -6.79 5.24 -7.39
CA GLY A 44 -5.35 5.06 -7.16
C GLY A 44 -4.77 6.02 -6.13
N CYS A 45 -3.81 5.54 -5.36
CA CYS A 45 -2.93 6.33 -4.52
C CYS A 45 -1.49 5.85 -4.66
N LEU A 46 -0.56 6.78 -4.89
CA LEU A 46 0.85 6.50 -4.99
C LEU A 46 1.60 7.13 -3.80
N ILE A 47 2.31 6.29 -3.04
CA ILE A 47 3.15 6.71 -1.92
C ILE A 47 4.60 6.70 -2.37
N LEU A 48 5.19 7.89 -2.45
CA LEU A 48 6.56 8.12 -2.92
C LEU A 48 7.48 8.59 -1.81
N GLY A 49 8.74 8.20 -1.89
CA GLY A 49 9.80 8.74 -1.04
C GLY A 49 11.01 7.81 -0.93
N PRO A 50 12.10 8.25 -0.31
CA PRO A 50 13.30 7.44 -0.16
C PRO A 50 13.10 6.26 0.81
N ARG A 51 14.08 5.37 0.88
CA ARG A 51 14.05 4.24 1.83
C ARG A 51 14.11 4.76 3.28
N GLY A 52 13.35 4.13 4.18
CA GLY A 52 13.39 4.42 5.62
C GLY A 52 12.50 5.57 6.11
N VAL A 53 11.64 6.14 5.25
CA VAL A 53 10.74 7.26 5.63
C VAL A 53 9.33 6.81 6.09
N GLY A 54 9.11 5.50 6.24
CA GLY A 54 7.83 4.97 6.73
C GLY A 54 6.77 4.67 5.67
N LYS A 55 7.13 4.57 4.38
CA LYS A 55 6.16 4.26 3.30
C LYS A 55 5.43 2.93 3.50
N THR A 56 6.18 1.87 3.80
CA THR A 56 5.64 0.54 4.16
C THR A 56 4.70 0.64 5.36
N HIS A 57 5.09 1.40 6.40
CA HIS A 57 4.24 1.60 7.57
C HIS A 57 2.94 2.31 7.19
N LEU A 58 3.00 3.34 6.34
CA LEU A 58 1.81 4.03 5.85
C LEU A 58 0.93 3.11 4.97
N LEU A 59 1.51 2.21 4.18
CA LEU A 59 0.76 1.19 3.45
C LEU A 59 0.01 0.25 4.43
N HIS A 60 0.66 -0.15 5.53
CA HIS A 60 0.01 -0.95 6.58
C HIS A 60 -1.08 -0.17 7.34
N VAL A 61 -0.98 1.14 7.47
CA VAL A 61 -2.09 1.99 7.94
C VAL A 61 -3.28 1.85 6.98
N CYS A 62 -3.04 1.93 5.66
CA CYS A 62 -4.09 1.70 4.65
C CYS A 62 -4.66 0.27 4.69
N LEU A 63 -3.82 -0.75 4.91
CA LEU A 63 -4.26 -2.14 5.09
C LEU A 63 -5.25 -2.26 6.26
N GLN A 64 -4.93 -1.65 7.39
CA GLN A 64 -5.80 -1.70 8.57
C GLN A 64 -7.13 -0.99 8.35
N TYR A 65 -7.15 0.08 7.55
CA TYR A 65 -8.40 0.76 7.17
C TYR A 65 -9.40 -0.19 6.48
N PHE A 66 -8.92 -1.10 5.63
CA PHE A 66 -9.77 -2.09 4.94
C PHE A 66 -10.08 -3.34 5.76
N GLY A 67 -9.40 -3.53 6.90
CA GLY A 67 -9.38 -4.77 7.67
C GLY A 67 -8.41 -5.79 7.08
N ALA A 68 -7.40 -6.20 7.85
CA ALA A 68 -6.35 -7.10 7.38
C ALA A 68 -6.87 -8.48 6.92
N ASP A 69 -8.00 -8.94 7.47
CA ASP A 69 -8.65 -10.21 7.13
C ASP A 69 -9.71 -10.08 6.02
N ASN A 70 -9.73 -8.95 5.31
CA ASN A 70 -10.72 -8.70 4.26
C ASN A 70 -10.46 -9.60 3.04
N PRO A 71 -11.40 -10.49 2.66
CA PRO A 71 -11.19 -11.43 1.54
C PRO A 71 -11.11 -10.74 0.18
N GLN A 72 -11.53 -9.48 0.06
CA GLN A 72 -11.46 -8.69 -1.17
C GLN A 72 -10.17 -7.85 -1.24
N LEU A 73 -9.26 -8.02 -0.28
CA LEU A 73 -7.98 -7.32 -0.22
C LEU A 73 -6.83 -8.24 -0.64
N LEU A 74 -6.00 -7.75 -1.55
CA LEU A 74 -4.75 -8.36 -1.94
C LEU A 74 -3.61 -7.42 -1.59
N MET A 75 -2.73 -7.85 -0.69
CA MET A 75 -1.48 -7.16 -0.38
C MET A 75 -0.30 -7.95 -0.92
N LEU A 76 0.61 -7.27 -1.62
CA LEU A 76 1.83 -7.85 -2.20
C LEU A 76 3.05 -7.08 -1.73
N ASP A 77 4.09 -7.77 -1.29
CA ASP A 77 5.38 -7.15 -0.91
C ASP A 77 6.22 -6.75 -2.13
N ASN A 78 5.86 -7.29 -3.30
CA ASN A 78 6.52 -6.99 -4.56
C ASN A 78 5.58 -7.13 -5.75
N VAL A 79 5.69 -6.21 -6.71
CA VAL A 79 4.92 -6.26 -7.97
C VAL A 79 5.15 -7.54 -8.78
N LYS A 80 6.29 -8.22 -8.63
CA LYS A 80 6.58 -9.48 -9.33
C LYS A 80 5.65 -10.63 -8.95
N GLU A 81 4.99 -10.52 -7.81
CA GLU A 81 3.99 -11.49 -7.34
C GLU A 81 2.60 -11.23 -7.92
N LEU A 82 2.43 -10.09 -8.62
CA LEU A 82 1.18 -9.72 -9.25
C LEU A 82 0.84 -10.70 -10.36
N LYS A 83 -0.33 -11.33 -10.21
CA LYS A 83 -0.92 -12.22 -11.21
C LYS A 83 -1.96 -11.47 -12.03
N LEU A 84 -2.59 -12.19 -12.96
CA LEU A 84 -3.78 -11.71 -13.67
C LEU A 84 -4.87 -11.27 -12.68
N VAL A 85 -5.74 -10.39 -13.16
CA VAL A 85 -6.82 -9.80 -12.36
C VAL A 85 -7.71 -10.87 -11.75
N ASP A 86 -7.92 -10.78 -10.44
CA ASP A 86 -8.94 -11.55 -9.72
C ASP A 86 -10.16 -10.66 -9.50
N GLU A 87 -11.29 -11.06 -10.08
CA GLU A 87 -12.54 -10.29 -10.07
C GLU A 87 -13.11 -10.10 -8.66
N ASN A 88 -12.74 -10.97 -7.70
CA ASN A 88 -13.21 -10.89 -6.32
C ASN A 88 -12.47 -9.81 -5.51
N ILE A 89 -11.34 -9.33 -6.00
CA ILE A 89 -10.51 -8.34 -5.30
C ILE A 89 -11.00 -6.93 -5.61
N LYS A 90 -11.16 -6.13 -4.56
CA LYS A 90 -11.51 -4.70 -4.61
C LYS A 90 -10.42 -3.79 -4.05
N TYR A 91 -9.45 -4.32 -3.31
CA TYR A 91 -8.39 -3.53 -2.72
C TYR A 91 -7.05 -4.16 -3.06
N LEU A 92 -6.19 -3.42 -3.77
CA LEU A 92 -4.85 -3.86 -4.13
C LEU A 92 -3.82 -2.95 -3.46
N LEU A 93 -2.97 -3.53 -2.62
CA LEU A 93 -1.88 -2.83 -1.96
C LEU A 93 -0.57 -3.48 -2.40
N VAL A 94 0.33 -2.70 -2.99
CA VAL A 94 1.63 -3.23 -3.47
C VAL A 94 2.75 -2.40 -2.89
N ASP A 95 3.65 -3.05 -2.15
CA ASP A 95 4.81 -2.40 -1.57
C ASP A 95 6.04 -2.47 -2.50
N ASN A 96 7.02 -1.61 -2.22
CA ASN A 96 8.41 -1.74 -2.66
C ASN A 96 8.59 -1.91 -4.18
N ILE A 97 7.82 -1.16 -4.97
CA ILE A 97 7.98 -1.10 -6.42
C ILE A 97 9.20 -0.22 -6.74
N LYS A 98 10.24 -0.85 -7.31
CA LYS A 98 11.52 -0.18 -7.65
C LYS A 98 11.73 0.03 -9.13
N SER A 99 11.01 -0.71 -9.95
CA SER A 99 11.08 -0.71 -11.41
C SER A 99 9.91 -1.54 -11.89
N LEU A 100 9.37 -1.18 -13.04
CA LEU A 100 8.36 -1.96 -13.73
C LEU A 100 8.92 -2.37 -15.10
N ASN A 101 8.60 -3.58 -15.54
CA ASN A 101 8.75 -3.96 -16.94
C ASN A 101 7.42 -3.79 -17.68
N GLU A 102 7.43 -3.79 -19.02
CA GLU A 102 6.23 -3.62 -19.85
C GLU A 102 5.07 -4.54 -19.43
N LYS A 103 5.37 -5.79 -19.08
CA LYS A 103 4.37 -6.77 -18.66
C LYS A 103 3.75 -6.42 -17.29
N GLU A 104 4.55 -5.98 -16.33
CA GLU A 104 4.09 -5.53 -15.01
C GLU A 104 3.26 -4.25 -15.12
N GLU A 105 3.65 -3.32 -16.00
CA GLU A 105 2.87 -2.11 -16.30
C GLU A 105 1.49 -2.47 -16.89
N GLU A 106 1.45 -3.37 -17.87
CA GLU A 106 0.20 -3.84 -18.48
C GLU A 106 -0.70 -4.54 -17.46
N LEU A 107 -0.13 -5.39 -16.60
CA LEU A 107 -0.87 -6.03 -15.51
C LEU A 107 -1.46 -5.02 -14.53
N LEU A 108 -0.67 -4.04 -14.07
CA LEU A 108 -1.14 -2.96 -13.19
C LEU A 108 -2.24 -2.13 -13.86
N PHE A 109 -2.16 -1.91 -15.16
CA PHE A 109 -3.19 -1.21 -15.92
C PHE A 109 -4.52 -1.97 -15.94
N HIS A 110 -4.48 -3.29 -16.16
CA HIS A 110 -5.67 -4.13 -16.09
C HIS A 110 -6.28 -4.14 -14.69
N TRP A 111 -5.44 -4.26 -13.66
CA TRP A 111 -5.86 -4.15 -12.26
C TRP A 111 -6.51 -2.80 -11.96
N TYR A 112 -5.91 -1.68 -12.39
CA TYR A 112 -6.49 -0.36 -12.18
C TYR A 112 -7.88 -0.24 -12.83
N ASN A 113 -8.07 -0.73 -14.06
CA ASN A 113 -9.36 -0.67 -14.74
C ASN A 113 -10.43 -1.49 -14.01
N HIS A 114 -10.09 -2.71 -13.59
CA HIS A 114 -10.98 -3.55 -12.77
C HIS A 114 -11.35 -2.88 -11.45
N LEU A 115 -10.36 -2.37 -10.72
CA LEU A 115 -10.60 -1.66 -9.46
C LEU A 115 -11.46 -0.42 -9.67
N LYS A 116 -11.28 0.31 -10.77
CA LYS A 116 -12.13 1.45 -11.11
C LYS A 116 -13.58 1.04 -11.38
N THR A 117 -13.83 -0.08 -12.06
CA THR A 117 -15.20 -0.52 -12.37
C THR A 117 -15.95 -0.99 -11.12
N VAL A 118 -15.26 -1.60 -10.15
CA VAL A 118 -15.86 -2.07 -8.90
C VAL A 118 -15.82 -1.04 -7.75
N ASN A 119 -15.41 0.20 -8.04
CA ASN A 119 -15.14 1.26 -7.06
C ASN A 119 -14.17 0.82 -5.94
N GLY A 120 -13.21 -0.02 -6.32
CA GLY A 120 -12.09 -0.48 -5.50
C GLY A 120 -10.97 0.54 -5.40
N LYS A 121 -9.96 0.20 -4.60
CA LYS A 121 -8.78 1.05 -4.32
C LYS A 121 -7.49 0.34 -4.65
N MET A 122 -6.53 1.09 -5.18
CA MET A 122 -5.18 0.66 -5.48
C MET A 122 -4.20 1.58 -4.74
N VAL A 123 -3.35 1.04 -3.88
CA VAL A 123 -2.29 1.79 -3.20
C VAL A 123 -0.94 1.18 -3.57
N LEU A 124 -0.09 1.99 -4.19
CA LEU A 124 1.23 1.58 -4.63
C LEU A 124 2.30 2.34 -3.84
N VAL A 125 3.37 1.65 -3.45
CA VAL A 125 4.54 2.27 -2.82
C VAL A 125 5.73 2.17 -3.76
N MET A 126 6.33 3.32 -4.08
CA MET A 126 7.51 3.38 -4.94
C MET A 126 8.64 4.21 -4.30
N ASP A 127 9.88 3.93 -4.69
CA ASP A 127 11.06 4.67 -4.24
C ASP A 127 11.37 5.91 -5.11
N LYS A 128 10.99 5.90 -6.39
CA LYS A 128 11.18 7.03 -7.32
C LYS A 128 9.88 7.35 -8.06
N THR A 129 9.88 8.48 -8.75
CA THR A 129 8.70 8.96 -9.49
C THR A 129 8.39 8.07 -10.70
N PRO A 130 7.11 7.97 -11.12
CA PRO A 130 6.71 7.24 -12.31
C PRO A 130 7.42 7.71 -13.59
N ASP A 131 7.78 9.00 -13.67
CA ASP A 131 8.51 9.54 -14.81
C ASP A 131 9.88 8.92 -15.03
N GLU A 132 10.51 8.42 -13.97
CA GLU A 132 11.82 7.75 -14.01
C GLU A 132 11.73 6.23 -14.16
N MET A 133 10.53 5.62 -14.08
CA MET A 133 10.36 4.16 -13.96
C MET A 133 9.36 3.53 -14.92
N VAL A 134 8.51 4.32 -15.59
CA VAL A 134 7.43 3.82 -16.45
C VAL A 134 7.69 4.27 -17.89
N GLU A 135 7.68 3.35 -18.85
CA GLU A 135 7.82 3.70 -20.27
C GLU A 135 6.45 3.95 -20.93
N LEU A 136 5.35 3.35 -20.45
CA LEU A 136 4.02 3.56 -21.01
C LEU A 136 3.36 4.87 -20.54
N LYS A 137 3.02 5.74 -21.51
CA LYS A 137 2.32 7.02 -21.30
C LYS A 137 0.95 6.88 -20.62
N ASP A 138 0.25 5.77 -20.81
CA ASP A 138 -1.13 5.61 -20.34
C ASP A 138 -1.23 5.47 -18.82
N LEU A 139 -0.27 4.77 -18.19
CA LEU A 139 -0.22 4.66 -16.73
C LEU A 139 0.25 5.97 -16.09
N LYS A 140 1.12 6.74 -16.76
CA LYS A 140 1.57 8.06 -16.27
C LYS A 140 0.46 9.09 -16.13
N SER A 141 -0.59 8.98 -16.94
CA SER A 141 -1.69 9.95 -16.99
C SER A 141 -2.83 9.69 -15.98
N ARG A 142 -2.73 8.61 -15.19
CA ARG A 142 -3.79 8.10 -14.30
C ARG A 142 -3.33 8.01 -12.85
#